data_AF-A0A2C2V309-F1
#
_entry.id   AF-A0A2C2V309-F1
#
_cell.length_a   1.000
_cell.length_b   1.000
_cell.length_c   1.000
_cell.angle_alpha   90.00
_cell.angle_beta   90.00
_cell.angle_gamma   90.00
#
_symmetry.space_group_name_H-M   'P 1'
#
loop_
_entity.id
_entity.type
_entity.pdbx_description
1 polymer ?
#
loop_
_entity_poly.entity_id
_entity_poly.type
_entity_poly.pdbx_seq_one_letter_code
_entity_poly.pdbx_strand_id
1 'polypeptide(L)'
;MNHFGTELRFGLVKNTNQDSSLIYVVIPEVILKFLIQYQSELNIHLDKFTQFEQDEMRYLYTEEVEELRRWASGVIVSLKNKNESPIFQEYRRTHHLSEMHFSQEDVNEVFNHLFYLCDVVINGQKILYVSSGYDDSAMIEG
;
A
#
# COMPACT_ATOMS: atom_id res chain seq x y z
N MET A 1 -20.31 -5.95 -1.04
CA MET A 1 -19.88 -4.55 -0.85
C MET A 1 -18.43 -4.64 -0.42
N ASN A 2 -17.50 -4.02 -1.17
CA ASN A 2 -16.08 -4.02 -0.77
C ASN A 2 -15.96 -3.07 0.43
N HIS A 3 -15.73 -3.63 1.62
CA HIS A 3 -15.48 -2.85 2.82
C HIS A 3 -14.08 -2.25 2.73
N PHE A 4 -13.99 -1.01 2.25
CA PHE A 4 -12.79 -0.20 2.41
C PHE A 4 -12.82 0.43 3.80
N GLY A 5 -12.34 -0.34 4.78
CA GLY A 5 -12.01 0.12 6.12
C GLY A 5 -10.53 -0.06 6.46
N THR A 6 -9.73 -0.55 5.53
CA THR A 6 -8.64 -1.43 5.93
C THR A 6 -7.33 -1.00 5.28
N GLU A 7 -6.37 -0.58 6.11
CA GLU A 7 -4.98 -0.43 5.65
C GLU A 7 -4.48 -1.76 5.09
N LEU A 8 -3.57 -1.69 4.11
CA LEU A 8 -2.91 -2.89 3.60
C LEU A 8 -1.51 -2.97 4.20
N ARG A 9 -1.25 -4.04 4.94
CA ARG A 9 0.07 -4.31 5.52
C ARG A 9 0.75 -5.41 4.71
N PHE A 10 1.92 -5.12 4.16
CA PHE A 10 2.77 -6.09 3.48
C PHE A 10 3.98 -6.39 4.35
N GLY A 11 4.27 -7.67 4.61
CA GLY A 11 5.38 -8.06 5.48
C GLY A 11 6.11 -9.30 5.02
N LEU A 12 7.38 -9.43 5.42
CA LEU A 12 8.21 -10.60 5.10
C LEU A 12 8.12 -11.66 6.19
N VAL A 13 7.90 -12.92 5.82
CA VAL A 13 7.97 -14.04 6.77
C VAL A 13 9.44 -14.28 7.16
N LYS A 14 9.75 -14.13 8.45
CA LYS A 14 11.14 -14.19 8.96
C LYS A 14 11.61 -15.60 9.30
N ASN A 15 10.69 -16.50 9.70
CA ASN A 15 10.84 -17.95 9.84
C ASN A 15 9.47 -18.53 10.22
N THR A 16 9.15 -19.78 9.89
CA THR A 16 7.82 -20.40 10.15
C THR A 16 7.39 -20.50 11.62
N ASN A 17 8.27 -20.11 12.56
CA ASN A 17 8.06 -20.32 14.00
C ASN A 17 7.85 -19.01 14.80
N GLN A 18 7.92 -17.82 14.20
CA GLN A 18 7.66 -16.55 14.89
C GLN A 18 7.05 -15.51 13.93
N ASP A 19 5.79 -15.14 14.20
CA ASP A 19 4.97 -14.18 13.43
C ASP A 19 5.39 -12.70 13.54
N SER A 20 6.60 -12.41 14.00
CA SER A 20 7.11 -11.04 14.04
C SER A 20 8.03 -10.77 12.85
N SER A 21 7.45 -10.39 11.71
CA SER A 21 8.21 -9.70 10.67
C SER A 21 8.69 -8.36 11.21
N LEU A 22 10.01 -8.12 11.24
CA LEU A 22 10.56 -6.79 11.55
C LEU A 22 10.52 -5.85 10.34
N ILE A 23 10.10 -6.33 9.16
CA ILE A 23 10.15 -5.57 7.92
C ILE A 23 8.77 -5.64 7.26
N TYR A 24 8.00 -4.58 7.46
CA TYR A 24 6.69 -4.40 6.86
C TYR A 24 6.55 -2.99 6.29
N VAL A 25 5.64 -2.84 5.34
CA VAL A 25 5.13 -1.54 4.89
C VAL A 25 3.62 -1.55 5.04
N VAL A 26 3.07 -0.43 5.49
CA VAL A 26 1.63 -0.19 5.54
C VAL A 26 1.29 0.80 4.44
N ILE A 27 0.25 0.51 3.67
CA ILE A 27 -0.42 1.47 2.80
C ILE A 27 -1.65 1.96 3.56
N PRO A 28 -1.63 3.19 4.11
CA PRO A 28 -2.74 3.75 4.85
C PRO A 28 -3.99 3.87 3.97
N GLU A 29 -5.16 3.81 4.62
CA GLU A 29 -6.45 3.92 3.95
C GLU A 29 -6.58 5.20 3.10
N VAL A 30 -6.02 6.33 3.58
CA VAL A 30 -6.02 7.60 2.84
C VAL A 30 -5.28 7.50 1.51
N ILE A 31 -4.17 6.75 1.45
CA ILE A 31 -3.42 6.54 0.20
C ILE A 31 -4.22 5.62 -0.73
N LEU A 32 -4.84 4.56 -0.20
CA LEU A 32 -5.68 3.66 -1.00
C LEU A 32 -6.88 4.39 -1.60
N LYS A 33 -7.60 5.19 -0.80
CA LYS A 33 -8.72 6.01 -1.26
C LYS A 33 -8.29 7.02 -2.32
N PHE A 34 -7.15 7.68 -2.13
CA PHE A 34 -6.57 8.57 -3.14
C PHE A 34 -6.33 7.85 -4.47
N LEU A 35 -5.63 6.71 -4.43
CA LEU A 35 -5.31 5.97 -5.64
C LEU A 35 -6.55 5.46 -6.36
N ILE A 36 -7.56 4.98 -5.63
CA ILE A 36 -8.84 4.54 -6.21
C ILE A 36 -9.55 5.71 -6.90
N GLN A 37 -9.60 6.87 -6.24
CA GLN A 37 -10.28 8.05 -6.74
C GLN A 37 -9.63 8.60 -8.01
N TYR A 38 -8.29 8.57 -8.10
CA TYR A 38 -7.55 9.14 -9.23
C TYR A 38 -6.86 8.11 -10.13
N GLN A 39 -7.29 6.84 -10.09
CA GLN A 39 -6.63 5.76 -10.83
C GLN A 39 -6.57 6.01 -12.34
N SER A 40 -7.61 6.63 -12.91
CA SER A 40 -7.67 6.95 -14.35
C SER A 40 -6.74 8.10 -14.71
N GLU A 41 -6.70 9.14 -13.88
CA GLU A 41 -5.82 10.27 -14.03
C GLU A 41 -4.36 9.84 -13.87
N LEU A 42 -4.07 8.99 -12.89
CA LEU A 42 -2.72 8.50 -12.62
C LEU A 42 -2.30 7.34 -13.54
N ASN A 43 -3.22 6.80 -14.35
CA ASN A 43 -2.97 5.60 -15.17
C ASN A 43 -2.46 4.41 -14.33
N ILE A 44 -3.11 4.17 -13.19
CA ILE A 44 -2.82 3.08 -12.24
C ILE A 44 -3.99 2.09 -12.28
N HIS A 45 -3.72 0.79 -12.21
CA HIS A 45 -4.76 -0.25 -12.13
C HIS A 45 -4.68 -0.98 -10.78
N LEU A 46 -5.79 -1.02 -10.04
CA LEU A 46 -5.82 -1.47 -8.64
C LEU A 46 -6.54 -2.81 -8.42
N ASP A 47 -7.17 -3.38 -9.44
CA ASP A 47 -8.23 -4.39 -9.29
C ASP A 47 -7.82 -5.67 -8.54
N LYS A 48 -6.56 -6.13 -8.60
CA LYS A 48 -6.14 -7.39 -7.94
C LYS A 48 -5.73 -7.24 -6.48
N PHE A 49 -5.19 -6.08 -6.10
CA PHE A 49 -4.68 -5.83 -4.74
C PHE A 49 -5.67 -5.07 -3.86
N THR A 50 -6.87 -4.80 -4.36
CA THR A 50 -7.95 -4.12 -3.62
C THR A 50 -9.14 -5.03 -3.34
N GLN A 51 -9.09 -6.29 -3.75
CA GLN A 51 -10.10 -7.32 -3.48
C GLN A 51 -9.75 -8.16 -2.25
N PHE A 52 -9.60 -7.52 -1.09
CA PHE A 52 -9.39 -8.21 0.19
C PHE A 52 -10.66 -8.16 1.02
N GLU A 53 -11.02 -9.27 1.66
CA GLU A 53 -11.99 -9.24 2.76
C GLU A 53 -11.32 -8.60 3.99
N GLN A 54 -12.12 -8.10 4.93
CA GLN A 54 -11.58 -7.53 6.18
C GLN A 54 -10.97 -8.64 7.04
N ASP A 55 -9.85 -8.35 7.70
CA ASP A 55 -9.13 -9.29 8.59
C ASP A 55 -8.60 -10.54 7.87
N GLU A 56 -8.27 -10.40 6.59
CA GLU A 56 -7.70 -11.46 5.77
C GLU A 56 -6.17 -11.36 5.75
N MET A 57 -5.48 -12.48 5.99
CA MET A 57 -4.05 -12.62 5.72
C MET A 57 -3.83 -13.58 4.55
N ARG A 58 -3.07 -13.14 3.55
CA ARG A 58 -2.75 -13.90 2.34
C ARG A 58 -1.25 -13.94 2.09
N TYR A 59 -0.71 -15.11 1.80
CA TYR A 59 0.66 -15.28 1.33
C TYR A 59 0.70 -15.19 -0.19
N LEU A 60 1.70 -14.48 -0.73
CA LEU A 60 1.81 -14.20 -2.16
C LEU A 60 2.76 -15.18 -2.84
N TYR A 61 2.32 -15.74 -3.98
CA TYR A 61 3.20 -16.47 -4.88
C TYR A 61 4.15 -15.51 -5.62
N THR A 62 5.26 -16.03 -6.14
CA THR A 62 6.27 -15.22 -6.87
C THR A 62 5.65 -14.37 -7.98
N GLU A 63 4.72 -14.93 -8.76
CA GLU A 63 4.02 -14.21 -9.85
C GLU A 63 3.20 -13.02 -9.30
N GLU A 64 2.53 -13.19 -8.16
CA GLU A 64 1.79 -12.11 -7.49
C GLU A 64 2.74 -11.03 -6.94
N VAL A 65 3.91 -11.42 -6.44
CA VAL A 65 4.94 -10.48 -5.99
C VAL A 65 5.50 -9.66 -7.16
N GLU A 66 5.69 -10.28 -8.33
CA GLU A 66 6.09 -9.56 -9.55
C GLU A 66 4.99 -8.61 -10.03
N GLU A 67 3.73 -8.99 -9.96
CA GLU A 67 2.59 -8.11 -10.21
C GLU A 67 2.55 -6.93 -9.24
N LEU A 68 2.74 -7.17 -7.94
CA LEU A 68 2.76 -6.14 -6.89
C LEU A 68 3.92 -5.17 -7.10
N ARG A 69 5.10 -5.68 -7.48
CA ARG A 69 6.26 -4.89 -7.84
C ARG A 69 5.99 -3.98 -9.04
N ARG A 70 5.36 -4.52 -10.10
CA ARG A 70 4.98 -3.75 -11.29
C ARG A 70 3.97 -2.67 -10.94
N TRP A 71 2.99 -2.99 -10.11
CA TRP A 71 2.02 -2.02 -9.60
C TRP A 71 2.71 -0.90 -8.83
N ALA A 72 3.59 -1.23 -7.87
CA ALA A 72 4.31 -0.24 -7.09
C ALA A 72 5.19 0.67 -7.96
N SER A 73 5.92 0.08 -8.91
CA SER A 73 6.68 0.83 -9.92
C SER A 73 5.81 1.74 -10.76
N GLY A 74 4.64 1.26 -11.19
CA GLY A 74 3.65 2.03 -11.95
C GLY A 74 3.21 3.28 -11.20
N VAL A 75 2.89 3.14 -9.91
CA VAL A 75 2.55 4.29 -9.04
C VAL A 75 3.72 5.29 -9.01
N ILE A 76 4.92 4.86 -8.67
CA ILE A 76 6.11 5.74 -8.58
C ILE A 76 6.37 6.48 -9.91
N VAL A 77 6.26 5.78 -11.04
CA VAL A 77 6.49 6.36 -12.36
C VAL A 77 5.41 7.38 -12.72
N SER A 78 4.15 7.09 -12.43
CA SER A 78 3.04 8.03 -12.65
C SER A 78 3.26 9.32 -11.89
N LEU A 79 3.57 9.22 -10.58
CA LEU A 79 3.82 10.39 -9.72
C LEU A 79 5.03 11.23 -10.19
N LYS A 80 6.06 10.62 -10.78
CA LYS A 80 7.24 11.33 -11.30
C LYS A 80 6.98 12.08 -12.60
N ASN A 81 6.15 11.52 -13.48
CA ASN A 81 5.94 12.04 -14.83
C ASN A 81 4.95 13.22 -14.87
N LYS A 82 4.25 13.48 -13.78
CA LYS A 82 3.27 14.56 -13.69
C LYS A 82 3.69 15.56 -12.62
N ASN A 83 3.44 16.84 -12.89
CA ASN A 83 3.51 17.87 -11.87
C ASN A 83 2.24 17.76 -11.02
N GLU A 84 2.17 16.76 -10.15
CA GLU A 84 0.93 16.27 -9.52
C GLU A 84 0.41 17.13 -8.36
N SER A 85 1.07 18.25 -8.09
CA SER A 85 0.62 19.22 -7.09
C SER A 85 -0.89 19.51 -7.14
N PRO A 86 -1.55 19.66 -8.32
CA PRO A 86 -2.99 19.93 -8.38
C PRO A 86 -3.88 18.79 -7.89
N ILE A 87 -3.52 17.52 -8.15
CA ILE A 87 -4.36 16.36 -7.82
C ILE A 87 -4.32 16.10 -6.31
N PHE A 88 -3.13 16.20 -5.71
CA PHE A 88 -2.94 16.12 -4.26
C PHE A 88 -3.62 17.29 -3.54
N GLN A 89 -3.50 18.51 -4.05
CA GLN A 89 -4.20 19.68 -3.50
C GLN A 89 -5.72 19.50 -3.55
N GLU A 90 -6.25 19.02 -4.67
CA GLU A 90 -7.69 18.80 -4.84
C GLU A 90 -8.22 17.71 -3.91
N TYR A 91 -7.48 16.60 -3.77
CA TYR A 91 -7.84 15.54 -2.83
C TYR A 91 -7.85 16.06 -1.39
N ARG A 92 -6.79 16.76 -0.98
CA ARG A 92 -6.71 17.37 0.35
C ARG A 92 -7.86 18.33 0.62
N ARG A 93 -8.19 19.19 -0.35
CA ARG A 93 -9.30 20.14 -0.26
C ARG A 93 -10.64 19.42 -0.09
N THR A 94 -10.86 18.36 -0.86
CA THR A 94 -12.12 17.59 -0.86
C THR A 94 -12.35 16.85 0.45
N HIS A 95 -11.27 16.35 1.07
CA HIS A 95 -11.34 15.54 2.29
C HIS A 95 -10.91 16.28 3.56
N HIS A 96 -10.77 17.62 3.50
CA HIS A 96 -10.33 18.47 4.61
C HIS A 96 -8.99 18.05 5.24
N LEU A 97 -8.07 17.54 4.44
CA LEU A 97 -6.73 17.12 4.87
C LEU A 97 -5.74 18.28 4.71
N SER A 98 -4.67 18.24 5.51
CA SER A 98 -3.51 19.13 5.34
C SER A 98 -2.35 18.37 4.70
N GLU A 99 -1.31 19.10 4.28
CA GLU A 99 -0.10 18.49 3.74
C GLU A 99 0.63 17.57 4.71
N MET A 100 0.53 17.83 6.02
CA MET A 100 1.08 16.96 7.05
C MET A 100 0.33 15.62 7.17
N HIS A 101 -0.91 15.55 6.69
CA HIS A 101 -1.72 14.34 6.73
C HIS A 101 -1.59 13.49 5.46
N PHE A 102 -1.28 14.13 4.33
CA PHE A 102 -1.18 13.46 3.04
C PHE A 102 -0.40 14.32 2.03
N SER A 103 0.75 13.82 1.59
CA SER A 103 1.62 14.44 0.60
C SER A 103 1.99 13.47 -0.53
N GLN A 104 2.56 14.02 -1.60
CA GLN A 104 3.10 13.20 -2.69
C GLN A 104 4.32 12.40 -2.22
N GLU A 105 5.10 12.98 -1.30
CA GLU A 105 6.24 12.35 -0.66
C GLU A 105 5.82 11.09 0.12
N ASP A 106 4.70 11.15 0.87
CA ASP A 106 4.20 9.99 1.63
C ASP A 106 3.85 8.83 0.70
N VAL A 107 3.16 9.10 -0.41
CA VAL A 107 2.82 8.07 -1.40
C VAL A 107 4.09 7.51 -2.02
N ASN A 108 5.04 8.36 -2.41
CA ASN A 108 6.31 7.90 -2.95
C ASN A 108 7.07 7.01 -1.96
N GLU A 109 7.18 7.40 -0.70
CA GLU A 109 7.88 6.63 0.33
C GLU A 109 7.27 5.24 0.52
N VAL A 110 5.95 5.17 0.71
CA VAL A 110 5.21 3.93 0.88
C VAL A 110 5.44 2.99 -0.30
N PHE A 111 5.33 3.50 -1.53
CA PHE A 111 5.47 2.67 -2.72
C PHE A 111 6.91 2.28 -3.04
N ASN A 112 7.90 3.11 -2.70
CA ASN A 112 9.31 2.73 -2.78
C ASN A 112 9.65 1.60 -1.80
N HIS A 113 9.11 1.66 -0.56
CA HIS A 113 9.27 0.58 0.41
C HIS A 113 8.60 -0.71 -0.04
N LEU A 114 7.39 -0.63 -0.60
CA LEU A 114 6.71 -1.80 -1.18
C LEU A 114 7.50 -2.42 -2.33
N PHE A 115 8.02 -1.60 -3.24
CA PHE A 115 8.86 -2.06 -4.34
C PHE A 115 10.11 -2.78 -3.82
N TYR A 116 10.78 -2.20 -2.81
CA TYR A 116 11.94 -2.81 -2.16
C TYR A 116 11.60 -4.16 -1.52
N LEU A 117 10.46 -4.28 -0.83
CA LEU A 117 10.01 -5.55 -0.26
C LEU A 117 9.83 -6.63 -1.34
N CYS A 118 9.24 -6.28 -2.48
CA CYS A 118 9.12 -7.21 -3.59
C CYS A 118 10.49 -7.66 -4.14
N ASP A 119 11.44 -6.73 -4.28
CA ASP A 119 12.81 -7.06 -4.72
C ASP A 119 13.51 -8.00 -3.74
N VAL A 120 13.33 -7.81 -2.42
CA VAL A 120 13.88 -8.73 -1.40
C VAL A 120 13.30 -10.13 -1.54
N VAL A 121 12.01 -10.24 -1.84
CA VAL A 121 11.31 -11.53 -1.97
C VAL A 121 11.77 -12.28 -3.22
N ILE A 122 11.77 -11.60 -4.37
CA ILE A 122 12.16 -12.16 -5.66
C ILE A 122 13.62 -12.62 -5.63
N ASN A 123 14.52 -11.81 -5.07
CA ASN A 123 15.96 -12.11 -5.07
C ASN A 123 16.38 -13.01 -3.90
N GLY A 124 15.67 -12.97 -2.78
CA GLY A 124 16.10 -13.55 -1.50
C GLY A 124 15.36 -14.83 -1.08
N GLN A 125 14.47 -15.38 -1.92
CA GLN A 125 13.62 -16.54 -1.60
C GLN A 125 12.85 -16.37 -0.27
N LYS A 126 12.33 -15.17 -0.03
CA LYS A 126 11.46 -14.89 1.12
C LYS A 126 10.00 -15.10 0.75
N ILE A 127 9.13 -15.16 1.75
CA ILE A 127 7.67 -15.18 1.53
C ILE A 127 7.14 -13.80 1.91
N LEU A 128 6.35 -13.20 1.02
CA LEU A 128 5.60 -11.97 1.28
C LEU A 128 4.20 -12.35 1.70
N TYR A 129 3.69 -11.73 2.77
CA TYR A 129 2.27 -11.75 3.08
C TYR A 129 1.70 -10.35 2.93
N VAL A 130 0.39 -10.30 2.69
CA VAL A 130 -0.44 -9.12 2.79
C VAL A 130 -1.54 -9.41 3.79
N SER A 131 -1.82 -8.44 4.65
CA SER A 131 -2.96 -8.49 5.57
C SER A 131 -3.76 -7.21 5.50
N SER A 132 -5.08 -7.33 5.55
CA SER A 132 -6.02 -6.24 5.74
C SER A 132 -6.44 -6.25 7.22
N GLY A 133 -6.21 -5.16 7.96
CA GLY A 133 -6.87 -4.95 9.26
C GLY A 133 -7.01 -3.45 9.60
N TYR A 134 -7.77 -3.11 10.63
CA TYR A 134 -7.66 -1.80 11.27
C TYR A 134 -6.45 -1.82 12.22
N ASP A 135 -5.71 -0.71 12.32
CA ASP A 135 -4.73 -0.55 13.40
C ASP A 135 -5.47 -0.34 14.73
N ASP A 136 -5.82 -1.43 15.40
CA ASP A 136 -6.43 -1.43 16.74
C ASP A 136 -5.44 -1.01 17.85
N SER A 137 -4.19 -0.63 17.51
CA SER A 137 -3.24 -0.14 18.52
C SER A 137 -3.65 1.19 19.16
N ALA A 138 -4.68 1.86 18.63
CA ALA A 138 -5.34 3.02 19.26
C ALA A 138 -6.50 2.66 20.22
N MET A 139 -6.94 1.39 20.30
CA MET A 139 -8.04 0.95 21.18
C MET A 139 -7.56 0.39 22.54
N ILE A 140 -6.25 0.42 22.80
CA ILE A 140 -5.70 0.18 24.14
C ILE A 140 -5.49 1.55 24.82
N GLU A 141 -6.58 2.30 25.01
CA GLU A 141 -6.63 3.33 26.05
C GLU A 141 -7.38 2.74 27.26
N GLY A 142 -6.71 2.80 28.42
CA GLY A 142 -7.09 2.11 29.65
C GLY A 142 -8.18 2.76 30.49
#